data_AF-A0A538FI00-F1
#
_entry.id   AF-A0A538FI00-F1
#
_cell.length_a   1.000
_cell.length_b   1.000
_cell.length_c   1.000
_cell.angle_alpha   90.00
_cell.angle_beta   90.00
_cell.angle_gamma   90.00
#
_symmetry.space_group_name_H-M   'P 1'
#
loop_
_entity.id
_entity.type
_entity.pdbx_description
1 polymer ?
#
loop_
_entity_poly.entity_id
_entity_poly.type
_entity_poly.pdbx_seq_one_letter_code
_entity_poly.pdbx_strand_id
1 'polypeptide(L)'
;MVLDGVLSMLDEAGSEADIRPALALLAAPDSLVEPDELNPAVRRAMLLLAAGGDPHRELELDGRAVSALAAELDRPERRAEVSRGLEALRGEAAGLANVSRALAELLLDAGLAWRAYACALLADELE
;
A
#
# COMPACT_ATOMS: atom_id res chain seq x y z
N MET A 1 8.75 -16.12 8.76
CA MET A 1 8.80 -16.14 7.29
C MET A 1 9.91 -15.18 6.89
N VAL A 2 10.90 -15.62 6.12
CA VAL A 2 12.03 -14.78 5.70
C VAL A 2 11.50 -13.77 4.67
N LEU A 3 11.94 -12.50 4.74
CA LEU A 3 11.49 -11.41 3.86
C LEU A 3 11.55 -11.80 2.36
N ASP A 4 12.62 -12.47 1.94
CA ASP A 4 12.78 -13.06 0.60
C ASP A 4 11.61 -13.96 0.18
N GLY A 5 11.04 -14.74 1.11
CA GLY A 5 9.92 -15.62 0.83
C GLY A 5 8.63 -14.85 0.53
N VAL A 6 8.40 -13.73 1.22
CA VAL A 6 7.25 -12.86 0.96
C VAL A 6 7.39 -12.19 -0.40
N LEU A 7 8.58 -11.67 -0.72
CA LEU A 7 8.83 -11.04 -2.01
C LEU A 7 8.69 -12.04 -3.16
N SER A 8 9.15 -13.28 -3.00
CA SER A 8 8.94 -14.33 -4.02
C SER A 8 7.45 -14.62 -4.26
N MET A 9 6.65 -14.69 -3.19
CA MET A 9 5.20 -14.89 -3.32
C MET A 9 4.53 -13.70 -4.04
N LEU A 10 4.93 -12.48 -3.71
CA LEU A 10 4.45 -11.28 -4.41
C LEU A 10 4.88 -11.26 -5.88
N ASP A 11 6.08 -11.76 -6.19
CA ASP A 11 6.54 -11.82 -7.58
C ASP A 11 5.67 -12.74 -8.44
N GLU A 12 5.30 -13.91 -7.92
CA GLU A 12 4.38 -14.83 -8.59
C GLU A 12 2.99 -14.19 -8.78
N ALA A 13 2.43 -13.60 -7.71
CA ALA A 13 1.12 -12.97 -7.71
C ALA A 13 1.03 -11.75 -8.64
N GLY A 14 2.14 -11.04 -8.86
CA GLY A 14 2.21 -9.83 -9.70
C GLY A 14 1.91 -10.06 -11.19
N SER A 15 1.73 -11.31 -11.61
CA SER A 15 1.24 -11.67 -12.94
C SER A 15 -0.28 -11.59 -13.07
N GLU A 16 -1.01 -11.67 -11.97
CA GLU A 16 -2.48 -11.75 -11.92
C GLU A 16 -3.12 -10.58 -11.16
N ALA A 17 -2.40 -9.98 -10.20
CA ALA A 17 -2.92 -8.95 -9.31
C ALA A 17 -1.96 -7.77 -9.16
N ASP A 18 -2.50 -6.63 -8.72
CA ASP A 18 -1.69 -5.47 -8.35
C ASP A 18 -1.01 -5.68 -6.99
N ILE A 19 0.31 -5.85 -7.00
CA ILE A 19 1.13 -6.08 -5.80
C ILE A 19 1.65 -4.78 -5.16
N ARG A 20 1.38 -3.62 -5.76
CA ARG A 20 1.84 -2.33 -5.24
C ARG A 20 1.34 -2.04 -3.81
N PRO A 21 0.06 -2.30 -3.46
CA PRO A 21 -0.40 -2.13 -2.08
C PRO A 21 0.39 -2.98 -1.09
N ALA A 22 0.58 -4.27 -1.39
CA ALA A 22 1.31 -5.19 -0.52
C ALA A 22 2.77 -4.77 -0.33
N LEU A 23 3.45 -4.33 -1.39
CA LEU A 23 4.82 -3.80 -1.30
C LEU A 23 4.91 -2.52 -0.46
N ALA A 24 3.95 -1.61 -0.63
CA ALA A 24 3.90 -0.37 0.15
C ALA A 24 3.62 -0.64 1.64
N LEU A 25 2.77 -1.63 1.96
CA LEU A 25 2.53 -2.08 3.32
C LEU A 25 3.77 -2.73 3.94
N LEU A 26 4.42 -3.65 3.20
CA LEU A 26 5.64 -4.33 3.64
C LEU A 26 6.79 -3.35 3.90
N ALA A 27 6.86 -2.27 3.13
CA ALA A 27 7.84 -1.21 3.30
C ALA A 27 7.55 -0.27 4.48
N ALA A 28 6.30 -0.17 4.92
CA ALA A 28 5.91 0.73 5.99
C ALA A 28 6.26 0.11 7.36
N PRO A 29 6.78 0.89 8.32
CA PRO A 29 6.92 0.40 9.69
C PRO A 29 5.54 0.24 10.35
N ASP A 30 5.37 -0.76 11.22
CA ASP A 30 4.10 -1.03 11.92
C ASP A 30 3.56 0.20 12.69
N SER A 31 4.45 1.05 13.20
CA SER A 31 4.10 2.27 13.95
C SER A 31 4.02 3.53 13.09
N LEU A 32 3.82 3.42 11.76
CA LEU A 32 3.82 4.58 10.87
C LEU A 32 2.65 5.55 11.16
N VAL A 33 1.49 4.98 11.51
CA VAL A 33 0.29 5.72 11.89
C VAL A 33 -0.24 5.12 13.17
N GLU A 34 -0.40 5.95 14.20
CA GLU A 34 -0.92 5.49 15.49
C GLU A 34 -2.38 5.03 15.36
N PRO A 35 -2.79 3.96 16.08
CA PRO A 35 -4.14 3.41 15.96
C PRO A 35 -5.28 4.41 16.20
N ASP A 36 -5.08 5.37 17.11
CA ASP A 36 -6.06 6.41 17.43
C ASP A 36 -6.30 7.39 16.26
N GLU A 37 -5.33 7.55 15.37
CA GLU A 37 -5.46 8.31 14.13
C GLU A 37 -5.93 7.43 12.97
N LEU A 38 -5.40 6.21 12.87
CA LEU A 38 -5.69 5.26 11.79
C LEU A 38 -7.15 4.79 11.79
N ASN A 39 -7.61 4.24 12.91
CA ASN A 39 -8.94 3.62 13.03
C ASN A 39 -10.11 4.56 12.65
N PRO A 40 -10.15 5.83 13.08
CA PRO A 40 -11.22 6.72 12.64
C PRO A 40 -11.11 7.10 11.15
N ALA A 41 -9.90 7.22 10.60
CA ALA A 41 -9.69 7.56 9.18
C ALA A 41 -10.14 6.40 8.26
N VAL A 42 -9.73 5.17 8.59
CA VAL A 42 -10.15 3.94 7.91
C VAL A 42 -11.67 3.80 7.90
N ARG A 43 -12.33 3.95 9.05
CA ARG A 43 -13.80 3.89 9.11
C ARG A 43 -14.48 4.92 8.20
N ARG A 44 -13.96 6.15 8.13
CA ARG A 44 -14.50 7.18 7.21
C ARG A 44 -14.33 6.79 5.76
N ALA A 45 -13.16 6.26 5.39
CA ALA A 45 -12.89 5.80 4.04
C ALA A 45 -13.75 4.58 3.65
N MET A 46 -14.01 3.66 4.58
CA MET A 46 -14.93 2.54 4.41
C MET A 46 -16.38 3.00 4.18
N LEU A 47 -16.85 4.01 4.91
CA LEU A 47 -18.15 4.62 4.65
C LEU A 47 -18.23 5.25 3.25
N LEU A 48 -17.14 5.89 2.79
CA LEU A 48 -17.06 6.44 1.44
C LEU A 48 -17.06 5.34 0.37
N LEU A 49 -16.39 4.22 0.63
CA LEU A 49 -16.39 3.05 -0.25
C LEU A 49 -17.82 2.48 -0.40
N ALA A 50 -18.50 2.23 0.72
CA ALA A 50 -19.86 1.70 0.76
C ALA A 50 -20.90 2.65 0.12
N ALA A 51 -20.72 3.97 0.25
CA ALA A 51 -21.56 4.94 -0.43
C ALA A 51 -21.43 4.89 -1.97
N GLY A 52 -20.34 4.31 -2.48
CA GLY A 52 -20.04 4.18 -3.90
C GLY A 52 -20.60 2.92 -4.57
N GLY A 53 -21.32 2.05 -3.84
CA GLY A 53 -21.87 0.79 -4.35
C GLY A 53 -21.45 -0.41 -3.51
N ASP A 54 -21.07 -1.51 -4.16
CA ASP A 54 -20.60 -2.72 -3.47
C ASP A 54 -19.26 -2.45 -2.75
N PRO A 55 -19.19 -2.59 -1.41
CA PRO A 55 -17.95 -2.38 -0.66
C PRO A 55 -16.89 -3.46 -0.92
N HIS A 56 -17.25 -4.63 -1.48
CA HIS A 56 -16.30 -5.69 -1.83
C HIS A 56 -15.75 -5.56 -3.25
N ARG A 57 -16.01 -4.43 -3.94
CA ARG A 57 -15.39 -4.17 -5.23
C ARG A 57 -13.88 -4.06 -5.08
N GLU A 58 -13.17 -4.37 -6.16
CA GLU A 58 -11.73 -4.16 -6.24
C GLU A 58 -11.37 -2.70 -5.92
N LEU A 59 -10.37 -2.52 -5.07
CA LEU A 59 -9.87 -1.21 -4.70
C LEU A 59 -8.96 -0.66 -5.81
N GLU A 60 -9.26 0.55 -6.26
CA GLU A 60 -8.41 1.28 -7.19
C GLU A 60 -7.50 2.26 -6.43
N LEU A 61 -6.22 2.33 -6.78
CA LEU A 61 -5.24 3.23 -6.14
C LEU A 61 -5.66 4.70 -6.20
N ASP A 62 -6.26 5.12 -7.31
CA ASP A 62 -6.80 6.47 -7.50
C ASP A 62 -8.30 6.56 -7.18
N GLY A 63 -8.88 5.49 -6.64
CA GLY A 63 -10.26 5.41 -6.21
C GLY A 63 -10.54 6.40 -5.07
N ARG A 64 -11.81 6.82 -4.94
CA ARG A 64 -12.20 7.88 -3.98
C ARG A 64 -11.89 7.52 -2.53
N ALA A 65 -12.14 6.27 -2.12
CA ALA A 65 -11.90 5.82 -0.75
C ALA A 65 -10.40 5.83 -0.41
N VAL A 66 -9.57 5.26 -1.29
CA VAL A 66 -8.10 5.24 -1.16
C VAL A 66 -7.55 6.66 -1.15
N SER A 67 -7.97 7.51 -2.10
CA SER A 67 -7.50 8.90 -2.19
C SER A 67 -7.88 9.72 -0.96
N ALA A 68 -9.08 9.51 -0.40
CA ALA A 68 -9.53 10.20 0.80
C ALA A 68 -8.70 9.76 2.03
N LEU A 69 -8.48 8.45 2.21
CA LEU A 69 -7.65 7.94 3.30
C LEU A 69 -6.21 8.45 3.18
N ALA A 70 -5.63 8.35 1.97
CA ALA A 70 -4.29 8.84 1.69
C ALA A 70 -4.17 10.33 2.02
N ALA A 71 -5.11 11.17 1.57
CA ALA A 71 -5.08 12.59 1.86
C ALA A 71 -5.25 12.91 3.35
N GLU A 72 -6.06 12.14 4.06
CA GLU A 72 -6.31 12.34 5.49
C GLU A 72 -5.08 12.01 6.35
N LEU A 73 -4.37 10.92 6.03
CA LEU A 73 -3.18 10.48 6.76
C LEU A 73 -1.88 11.13 6.27
N ASP A 74 -1.89 11.86 5.15
CA ASP A 74 -0.67 12.36 4.50
C ASP A 74 0.13 13.28 5.42
N ARG A 75 1.39 12.89 5.62
CA ARG A 75 2.43 13.70 6.22
C ARG A 75 3.71 13.49 5.41
N PRO A 76 4.47 14.56 5.08
CA PRO A 76 5.74 14.42 4.37
C PRO A 76 6.68 13.41 5.02
N GLU A 77 6.71 13.35 6.36
CA GLU A 77 7.54 12.44 7.12
C GLU A 77 7.12 10.98 6.91
N ARG A 78 5.81 10.71 6.89
CA ARG A 78 5.28 9.35 6.66
C ARG A 78 5.54 8.87 5.25
N ARG A 79 5.36 9.73 4.24
CA ARG A 79 5.73 9.39 2.87
C ARG A 79 7.21 9.07 2.74
N ALA A 80 8.07 9.82 3.43
CA ALA A 80 9.50 9.56 3.45
C ALA A 80 9.86 8.23 4.14
N GLU A 81 9.12 7.79 5.17
CA GLU A 81 9.28 6.45 5.77
C GLU A 81 8.94 5.36 4.77
N VAL A 82 7.78 5.43 4.09
CA VAL A 82 7.39 4.44 3.06
C VAL A 82 8.41 4.39 1.93
N SER A 83 8.86 5.53 1.42
CA SER A 83 9.90 5.55 0.38
C SER A 83 11.22 4.95 0.84
N ARG A 84 11.62 5.15 2.10
CA ARG A 84 12.83 4.54 2.66
C ARG A 84 12.71 3.03 2.80
N GLY A 85 11.55 2.53 3.25
CA GLY A 85 11.28 1.10 3.29
C GLY A 85 11.32 0.46 1.91
N LEU A 86 10.69 1.11 0.91
CA LEU A 86 10.73 0.64 -0.48
C LEU A 86 12.17 0.59 -1.01
N GLU A 87 12.99 1.61 -0.73
CA GLU A 87 14.39 1.62 -1.15
C GLU A 87 15.19 0.47 -0.51
N ALA A 88 14.89 0.13 0.74
CA ALA A 88 15.54 -1.00 1.44
C ALA A 88 15.23 -2.36 0.80
N LEU A 89 14.03 -2.54 0.21
CA LEU A 89 13.64 -3.78 -0.45
C LEU A 89 14.37 -4.04 -1.77
N ARG A 90 15.07 -3.05 -2.36
CA ARG A 90 15.71 -3.20 -3.68
C ARG A 90 16.69 -4.37 -3.77
N GLY A 91 17.45 -4.61 -2.71
CA GLY A 91 18.46 -5.67 -2.70
C GLY A 91 17.83 -7.05 -2.79
N GLU A 92 16.76 -7.28 -2.05
CA GLU A 92 16.04 -8.55 -1.95
C GLU A 92 15.08 -8.75 -3.14
N ALA A 93 14.58 -7.66 -3.72
CA ALA A 93 13.79 -7.67 -4.95
C ALA A 93 14.60 -8.04 -6.20
N ALA A 94 15.93 -8.05 -6.14
CA ALA A 94 16.78 -8.26 -7.30
C ALA A 94 16.54 -9.65 -7.92
N GLY A 95 16.11 -9.67 -9.18
CA GLY A 95 15.79 -10.91 -9.92
C GLY A 95 14.32 -11.32 -9.89
N LEU A 96 13.50 -10.64 -9.07
CA LEU A 96 12.04 -10.78 -9.04
C LEU A 96 11.42 -9.76 -9.99
N ALA A 97 10.92 -10.21 -11.15
CA ALA A 97 10.59 -9.34 -12.28
C ALA A 97 9.41 -8.40 -11.98
N ASN A 98 8.33 -8.95 -11.41
CA ASN A 98 7.13 -8.20 -11.08
C ASN A 98 7.36 -7.29 -9.88
N VAL A 99 8.03 -7.79 -8.83
CA VAL A 99 8.38 -6.99 -7.66
C VAL A 99 9.33 -5.85 -8.05
N SER A 100 10.38 -6.12 -8.81
CA SER A 100 11.33 -5.09 -9.25
C SER A 100 10.64 -3.99 -10.07
N ARG A 101 9.71 -4.37 -10.96
CA ARG A 101 8.92 -3.41 -11.75
C ARG A 101 8.01 -2.56 -10.87
N ALA A 102 7.19 -3.18 -10.03
CA ALA A 102 6.28 -2.48 -9.14
C ALA A 102 7.03 -1.57 -8.16
N LEU A 103 8.16 -2.04 -7.63
CA LEU A 103 9.02 -1.27 -6.74
C LEU A 103 9.61 -0.04 -7.44
N ALA A 104 10.03 -0.19 -8.71
CA ALA A 104 10.51 0.95 -9.51
C ALA A 104 9.40 1.99 -9.74
N GLU A 105 8.17 1.56 -10.03
CA GLU A 105 7.02 2.47 -10.16
C GLU A 105 6.77 3.26 -8.86
N LEU A 106 6.76 2.58 -7.71
CA LEU A 106 6.51 3.20 -6.40
C LEU A 106 7.64 4.17 -5.99
N LEU A 107 8.89 3.84 -6.31
CA LEU A 107 10.04 4.70 -6.01
C LEU A 107 10.13 5.94 -6.90
N LEU A 108 9.48 5.93 -8.08
CA LEU A 108 9.40 7.09 -8.97
C LEU A 108 8.37 8.13 -8.50
N ASP A 109 7.31 7.70 -7.80
CA ASP A 109 6.23 8.57 -7.34
C ASP A 109 5.85 8.26 -5.89
N ALA A 110 6.35 9.09 -4.97
CA ALA A 110 6.04 8.99 -3.55
C ALA A 110 4.55 9.19 -3.22
N GLY A 111 3.79 9.89 -4.08
CA GLY A 111 2.35 10.02 -3.96
C GLY A 111 1.63 8.73 -4.35
N LEU A 112 2.09 8.05 -5.40
CA LEU A 112 1.61 6.71 -5.77
C LEU A 112 1.91 5.69 -4.67
N ALA A 113 3.15 5.69 -4.14
CA ALA A 113 3.53 4.84 -3.02
C ALA A 113 2.64 5.05 -1.79
N TRP A 114 2.31 6.31 -1.50
CA TRP A 114 1.41 6.64 -0.40
C TRP A 114 -0.03 6.15 -0.61
N ARG A 115 -0.55 6.27 -1.84
CA ARG A 115 -1.89 5.73 -2.18
C ARG A 115 -1.90 4.20 -2.16
N ALA A 116 -0.82 3.54 -2.58
CA ALA A 116 -0.67 2.10 -2.45
C ALA A 116 -0.68 1.66 -0.98
N TYR A 117 0.02 2.36 -0.10
CA TYR A 117 -0.03 2.11 1.34
C TYR A 117 -1.46 2.26 1.90
N ALA A 118 -2.15 3.36 1.58
CA ALA A 118 -3.53 3.57 1.99
C ALA A 118 -4.49 2.51 1.43
N CYS A 119 -4.26 2.03 0.20
CA CYS A 119 -5.02 0.95 -0.40
C CYS A 119 -4.87 -0.35 0.39
N ALA A 120 -3.65 -0.67 0.82
CA ALA A 120 -3.40 -1.88 1.62
C ALA A 120 -4.07 -1.83 2.99
N LEU A 121 -4.05 -0.66 3.65
CA LEU A 121 -4.76 -0.45 4.92
C LEU A 121 -6.28 -0.66 4.77
N LEU A 122 -6.86 -0.27 3.64
CA LEU A 122 -8.29 -0.52 3.38
C LEU A 122 -8.58 -1.97 3.00
N ALA A 123 -7.65 -2.63 2.30
CA ALA A 123 -7.80 -4.04 1.94
C ALA A 123 -7.83 -4.94 3.18
N ASP A 124 -6.99 -4.66 4.18
CA ASP A 124 -6.93 -5.41 5.45
C ASP A 124 -8.28 -5.40 6.20
N GLU A 125 -9.09 -4.36 6.03
CA GLU A 125 -10.42 -4.24 6.66
C GLU A 125 -11.55 -4.93 5.89
N LEU A 126 -11.27 -5.39 4.66
CA LEU A 126 -12.21 -6.11 3.79
C LEU A 126 -12.04 -7.63 3.84
N GLU A 127 -10.96 -8.13 4.46
CA GLU A 127 -10.70 -9.56 4.70
C GLU A 127 -11.41 -10.09 5.95
#